data_AF-A0A961CYV9-F1
#
_entry.id   AF-A0A961CYV9-F1
#
_cell.length_a   1.000
_cell.length_b   1.000
_cell.length_c   1.000
_cell.angle_alpha   90.00
_cell.angle_beta   90.00
_cell.angle_gamma   90.00
#
_symmetry.space_group_name_H-M   'P 1'
#
loop_
_entity.id
_entity.type
_entity.pdbx_description
1 polymer ?
#
loop_
_entity_poly.entity_id
_entity_poly.type
_entity_poly.pdbx_seq_one_letter_code
_entity_poly.pdbx_strand_id
1 'polypeptide(L)'
;MPEVEGDGADSGDGAVGEPTARESIMRGALRCVERSGVSGFSLEEVAREAGLSRTSIYRHFPGGRQQLVTETATWEVGRFWAR
;
A
#
# COMPACT_ATOMS: atom_id res chain seq x y z
N MET A 1 -5.16 22.30 -17.20
CA MET A 1 -5.65 21.90 -15.88
C MET A 1 -6.11 20.46 -15.98
N PRO A 2 -5.41 19.45 -15.42
CA PRO A 2 -5.99 18.11 -15.31
C PRO A 2 -6.90 18.06 -14.08
N GLU A 3 -8.14 17.66 -14.30
CA GLU A 3 -9.15 17.41 -13.29
C GLU A 3 -8.76 16.12 -12.55
N VAL A 4 -8.43 16.23 -11.27
CA VAL A 4 -8.23 15.08 -10.40
C VAL A 4 -9.60 14.68 -9.86
N GLU A 5 -10.24 13.74 -10.54
CA GLU A 5 -11.43 13.04 -10.05
C GLU A 5 -11.13 12.51 -8.64
N GLY A 6 -11.94 12.96 -7.69
CA GLY A 6 -11.88 12.53 -6.30
C GLY A 6 -12.36 11.09 -6.20
N ASP A 7 -11.44 10.19 -5.86
CA ASP A 7 -11.80 8.82 -5.51
C ASP A 7 -12.32 8.80 -4.07
N GLY A 8 -13.64 8.71 -3.97
CA GLY A 8 -14.39 8.66 -2.73
C GLY A 8 -14.33 7.28 -2.08
N ALA A 9 -14.48 7.32 -0.75
CA ALA A 9 -14.75 6.21 0.16
C ALA A 9 -13.64 5.19 0.38
N ASP A 10 -13.01 5.26 1.55
CA ASP A 10 -12.74 4.04 2.31
C ASP A 10 -13.48 4.16 3.65
N SER A 11 -14.75 3.82 3.59
CA SER A 11 -15.57 3.47 4.76
C SER A 11 -15.71 1.95 4.77
N GLY A 12 -15.32 1.33 5.88
CA GLY A 12 -15.46 -0.10 6.19
C GLY A 12 -14.25 -0.54 7.00
N ASP A 13 -14.33 -0.94 8.27
CA ASP A 13 -15.30 -1.88 8.83
C ASP A 13 -15.67 -2.98 7.82
N GLY A 14 -14.62 -3.60 7.28
CA GLY A 14 -14.68 -4.75 6.39
C GLY A 14 -14.59 -6.04 7.19
N ALA A 15 -15.55 -6.93 6.94
CA ALA A 15 -15.73 -8.23 7.55
C ALA A 15 -14.50 -9.16 7.42
N VAL A 16 -14.51 -10.20 8.25
CA VAL A 16 -13.50 -11.27 8.32
C VAL A 16 -13.28 -11.89 6.93
N GLY A 17 -12.26 -11.42 6.18
CA GLY A 17 -11.85 -12.02 4.92
C GLY A 17 -11.25 -11.07 3.87
N GLU A 18 -11.64 -9.79 3.83
CA GLU A 18 -11.15 -8.86 2.81
C GLU A 18 -9.94 -8.06 3.30
N PRO A 19 -8.84 -7.99 2.52
CA PRO A 19 -7.67 -7.22 2.91
C PRO A 19 -8.00 -5.74 2.97
N THR A 20 -7.66 -5.10 4.08
CA THR A 20 -7.86 -3.66 4.25
C THR A 20 -7.12 -2.87 3.17
N ALA A 21 -7.52 -1.63 2.89
CA ALA A 21 -6.80 -0.75 1.94
C ALA A 21 -5.30 -0.66 2.31
N ARG A 22 -4.99 -0.57 3.60
CA ARG A 22 -3.62 -0.54 4.10
C ARG A 22 -2.85 -1.83 3.80
N GLU A 23 -3.46 -2.99 3.98
CA GLU A 23 -2.84 -4.28 3.62
C GLU A 23 -2.67 -4.44 2.12
N SER A 24 -3.64 -3.99 1.32
CA SER A 24 -3.54 -3.99 -0.14
C SER A 24 -2.36 -3.15 -0.63
N ILE A 25 -2.11 -1.99 -0.01
CA ILE A 25 -0.93 -1.16 -0.27
C ILE A 25 0.36 -1.91 0.12
N MET A 26 0.43 -2.53 1.30
CA MET A 26 1.63 -3.27 1.74
C MET A 26 1.92 -4.48 0.83
N ARG A 27 0.89 -5.22 0.42
CA ARG A 27 1.01 -6.32 -0.56
C ARG A 27 1.48 -5.82 -1.92
N GLY A 28 0.96 -4.68 -2.38
CA GLY A 28 1.42 -4.04 -3.62
C GLY A 28 2.88 -3.59 -3.53
N ALA A 29 3.29 -3.04 -2.39
CA ALA A 29 4.67 -2.65 -2.12
C ALA A 29 5.62 -3.86 -2.16
N LEU A 30 5.24 -4.97 -1.54
CA LEU A 30 6.03 -6.21 -1.57
C LEU A 30 6.26 -6.70 -3.01
N ARG A 31 5.20 -6.77 -3.84
CA ARG A 31 5.32 -7.17 -5.26
C ARG A 31 6.22 -6.23 -6.06
N CYS A 32 6.15 -4.93 -5.79
CA CYS A 32 7.05 -3.96 -6.43
C CYS A 32 8.51 -4.15 -6.00
N VAL A 33 8.75 -4.41 -4.71
CA VAL A 33 10.09 -4.71 -4.17
C VAL A 33 10.66 -6.00 -4.74
N GLU A 34 9.84 -7.04 -4.90
CA GLU A 34 10.26 -8.31 -5.51
C GLU A 34 10.71 -8.14 -6.96
N ARG A 35 10.07 -7.26 -7.72
CA ARG A 35 10.41 -6.99 -9.13
C ARG A 35 11.61 -6.07 -9.31
N SER A 36 11.66 -4.98 -8.54
CA SER A 36 12.55 -3.85 -8.82
C SER A 36 13.58 -3.58 -7.70
N GLY A 37 13.53 -4.36 -6.63
CA GLY A 37 14.26 -4.09 -5.39
C GLY A 37 13.69 -2.92 -4.61
N VAL A 38 14.17 -2.74 -3.37
CA VAL A 38 13.69 -1.68 -2.47
C VAL A 38 13.92 -0.30 -3.08
N SER A 39 15.08 -0.04 -3.68
CA SER A 39 15.42 1.25 -4.29
C SER A 39 14.65 1.56 -5.58
N GLY A 40 14.21 0.54 -6.31
CA GLY A 40 13.70 0.68 -7.68
C GLY A 40 12.19 0.88 -7.82
N PHE A 41 11.41 0.83 -6.73
CA PHE A 41 9.96 1.03 -6.81
C PHE A 41 9.50 2.46 -6.47
N SER A 42 8.35 2.87 -6.99
CA SER A 42 7.70 4.15 -6.71
C SER A 42 6.35 3.99 -6.00
N LEU A 43 5.89 5.05 -5.30
CA LEU A 43 4.56 5.06 -4.68
C LEU A 43 3.44 4.96 -5.73
N GLU A 44 3.65 5.47 -6.94
CA GLU A 44 2.67 5.37 -8.03
C GLU A 44 2.51 3.93 -8.52
N GLU A 45 3.61 3.19 -8.64
CA GLU A 45 3.53 1.76 -8.97
C GLU A 45 2.83 0.97 -7.88
N VAL A 46 3.08 1.28 -6.60
CA VAL A 46 2.35 0.65 -5.49
C VAL A 46 0.86 0.98 -5.54
N ALA A 47 0.51 2.24 -5.80
CA ALA A 47 -0.88 2.67 -5.89
C ALA A 47 -1.62 1.90 -7.00
N ARG A 48 -1.00 1.84 -8.19
CA ARG A 48 -1.49 1.06 -9.32
C ARG A 48 -1.62 -0.43 -8.98
N GLU A 49 -0.63 -1.00 -8.31
CA GLU A 49 -0.60 -2.42 -7.91
C GLU A 49 -1.65 -2.75 -6.84
N ALA A 50 -2.00 -1.78 -6.00
CA ALA A 50 -3.03 -1.89 -4.96
C ALA A 50 -4.43 -1.51 -5.47
N GLY A 51 -4.57 -1.02 -6.71
CA GLY A 51 -5.84 -0.51 -7.24
C GLY A 51 -6.32 0.78 -6.57
N LEU A 52 -5.41 1.58 -6.03
CA LEU A 52 -5.71 2.78 -5.25
C LEU A 52 -5.09 4.04 -5.87
N SER A 53 -5.59 5.20 -5.45
CA SER A 53 -4.96 6.48 -5.78
C SER A 53 -3.70 6.74 -4.94
N ARG A 54 -2.80 7.56 -5.48
CA ARG A 54 -1.62 8.04 -4.74
C ARG A 54 -2.00 8.83 -3.48
N THR A 55 -3.12 9.56 -3.52
CA THR A 55 -3.68 10.28 -2.37
C THR A 55 -4.09 9.32 -1.26
N SER A 56 -4.69 8.18 -1.59
CA SER A 56 -5.03 7.14 -0.61
C SER A 56 -3.78 6.59 0.07
N ILE A 57 -2.67 6.39 -0.66
CA ILE A 57 -1.39 6.01 -0.03
C ILE A 57 -0.94 7.05 0.98
N TYR A 58 -0.92 8.34 0.65
CA TYR A 58 -0.49 9.37 1.60
C TYR A 58 -1.43 9.49 2.82
N ARG A 59 -2.70 9.10 2.68
CA ARG A 59 -3.64 9.01 3.80
C ARG A 59 -3.26 7.91 4.80
N HIS A 60 -2.88 6.73 4.30
CA HIS A 60 -2.51 5.59 5.15
C HIS A 60 -1.04 5.61 5.59
N PHE A 61 -0.16 6.18 4.77
CA PHE A 61 1.28 6.28 4.96
C PHE A 61 1.75 7.73 4.77
N PRO A 62 1.47 8.63 5.73
CA PRO A 62 1.85 10.04 5.64
C PRO A 62 3.37 10.27 5.57
N GLY A 63 4.17 9.37 6.14
CA GLY A 63 5.63 9.31 5.99
C GLY A 63 6.10 8.77 4.64
N GLY A 64 5.17 8.51 3.73
CA GLY A 64 5.42 8.16 2.33
C GLY A 64 6.20 6.87 2.16
N ARG A 65 7.11 6.86 1.18
CA ARG A 65 7.86 5.67 0.76
C ARG A 65 8.67 5.04 1.90
N GLN A 66 9.32 5.86 2.73
CA GLN A 66 10.13 5.34 3.83
C GLN A 66 9.27 4.61 4.87
N GLN A 67 8.16 5.21 5.28
CA GLN A 67 7.22 4.58 6.20
C GLN A 67 6.65 3.30 5.60
N LEU A 68 6.22 3.34 4.34
CA LEU A 68 5.69 2.18 3.64
C LEU A 68 6.69 1.01 3.62
N VAL A 69 7.96 1.27 3.32
CA VAL A 69 9.02 0.24 3.33
C VAL A 69 9.17 -0.36 4.73
N THR A 70 9.34 0.48 5.76
CA THR A 70 9.57 0.03 7.13
C THR A 70 8.39 -0.79 7.67
N GLU A 71 7.17 -0.32 7.44
CA GLU A 71 5.96 -0.99 7.92
C GLU A 71 5.68 -2.27 7.14
N THR A 72 5.88 -2.29 5.81
CA THR A 72 5.74 -3.51 5.00
C THR A 72 6.76 -4.57 5.42
N ALA A 73 8.02 -4.18 5.67
CA ALA A 73 9.04 -5.10 6.15
C ALA A 73 8.68 -5.69 7.52
N THR A 74 8.16 -4.86 8.43
CA THR A 74 7.73 -5.31 9.76
C THR A 74 6.51 -6.25 9.66
N TRP A 75 5.56 -5.92 8.78
CA TRP A 75 4.37 -6.71 8.52
C TRP A 75 4.69 -8.10 7.95
N GLU A 76 5.61 -8.18 6.98
CA GLU A 76 5.98 -9.47 6.36
C GLU A 76 6.74 -10.39 7.34
N VAL A 77 7.56 -9.81 8.23
CA VAL A 77 8.16 -10.58 9.33
C VAL A 77 7.07 -11.14 10.24
N GLY A 78 6.11 -10.32 10.68
CA GLY A 78 5.00 -10.78 11.54
C GLY A 78 4.15 -11.88 10.89
N ARG A 79 3.92 -11.79 9.57
CA ARG A 79 3.23 -12.82 8.78
C ARG A 79 3.99 -14.15 8.78
N PHE A 80 5.32 -14.11 8.69
CA PHE A 80 6.15 -15.31 8.70
C PHE A 80 6.03 -16.08 10.01
N TRP A 81 5.90 -15.38 11.15
CA TRP A 81 5.71 -16.00 12.47
C TRP A 81 4.29 -16.49 12.74
N ALA A 82 3.31 -16.07 11.95
CA ALA A 82 1.91 -16.48 12.09
C ALA A 82 1.57 -17.76 11.30
N ARG A 83 2.54 -18.37 10.61
CA ARG A 83 2.43 -19.65 9.91
C ARG A 83 3.12 -20.76 10.69
#